data_AF-K0VN65-F1
#
_entry.id   AF-K0VN65-F1
#
_cell.length_a   1.000
_cell.length_b   1.000
_cell.length_c   1.000
_cell.angle_alpha   90.00
_cell.angle_beta   90.00
_cell.angle_gamma   90.00
#
_symmetry.space_group_name_H-M   'P 1'
#
loop_
_entity.id
_entity.type
_entity.pdbx_description
1 polymer ?
#
loop_
_entity_poly.entity_id
_entity_poly.type
_entity_poly.pdbx_seq_one_letter_code
_entity_poly.pdbx_strand_id
1 'polypeptide(L)'
;VGHIVFSTLENVDAISGGTKYAPHFTDKARVADHIRGLPISHSFVMLAFFYTNLLEYYPPRMEGDTLLLPIYLPEDFRAPFVDPLTATGPAVLEIFSNPERYNGKTLPVVGDIISPREMVETFREVTGLKAEYRNAFTRDGLLQHFPEFGANEFLVRELLGMVEYAVEYGYFG
;
A
#
# COMPACT_ATOMS: atom_id res chain seq x y z
N VAL A 1 -21.50 20.33 3.49
CA VAL A 1 -20.50 19.43 4.10
C VAL A 1 -19.64 20.26 5.02
N GLY A 2 -19.46 19.85 6.30
CA GLY A 2 -18.72 20.64 7.29
C GLY A 2 -17.21 20.39 7.30
N HIS A 3 -16.78 19.18 6.93
CA HIS A 3 -15.37 18.79 6.82
C HIS A 3 -15.26 17.59 5.87
N ILE A 4 -14.26 17.57 4.99
CA ILE A 4 -13.94 16.43 4.11
C ILE A 4 -12.77 15.65 4.71
N VAL A 5 -12.90 14.33 4.85
CA VAL A 5 -11.75 13.44 5.05
C VAL A 5 -11.59 12.62 3.79
N PHE A 6 -10.48 12.79 3.08
CA PHE A 6 -10.22 12.10 1.82
C PHE A 6 -9.00 11.19 1.93
N SER A 7 -9.15 9.93 1.50
CA SER A 7 -8.04 8.99 1.43
C SER A 7 -7.24 9.26 0.16
N THR A 8 -6.05 9.83 0.33
CA THR A 8 -5.14 10.17 -0.77
C THR A 8 -3.86 9.35 -0.71
N LEU A 9 -2.99 9.54 -1.69
CA LEU A 9 -1.64 8.99 -1.80
C LEU A 9 -0.73 10.03 -2.46
N GLU A 10 0.56 9.73 -2.57
CA GLU A 10 1.55 10.65 -3.12
C GLU A 10 1.40 10.86 -4.63
N ASN A 11 1.90 11.99 -5.14
CA ASN A 11 1.93 12.25 -6.56
C ASN A 11 3.18 11.61 -7.19
N VAL A 12 3.10 10.31 -7.49
CA VAL A 12 4.21 9.51 -8.04
C VAL A 12 4.76 10.10 -9.33
N ASP A 13 3.89 10.58 -10.21
CA ASP A 13 4.28 11.19 -11.48
C ASP A 13 5.14 12.45 -11.27
N ALA A 14 4.71 13.34 -10.38
CA ALA A 14 5.46 14.55 -10.05
C ALA A 14 6.78 14.25 -9.31
N ILE A 15 6.76 13.35 -8.32
CA ILE A 15 7.94 13.02 -7.49
C ILE A 15 9.02 12.31 -8.31
N SER A 16 8.62 11.37 -9.16
CA SER A 16 9.55 10.60 -9.99
C SER A 16 9.96 11.29 -11.29
N GLY A 17 9.43 12.49 -11.58
CA GLY A 17 9.65 13.16 -12.86
C GLY A 17 9.10 12.38 -14.06
N GLY A 18 8.00 11.64 -13.86
CA GLY A 18 7.34 10.81 -14.88
C GLY A 18 8.03 9.48 -15.17
N THR A 19 9.00 9.07 -14.35
CA THR A 19 9.76 7.81 -14.57
C THR A 19 9.06 6.59 -13.99
N LYS A 20 8.21 6.75 -12.97
CA LYS A 20 7.42 5.67 -12.35
C LYS A 20 5.95 5.74 -12.75
N TYR A 21 5.30 4.59 -12.85
CA TYR A 21 3.90 4.48 -13.27
C TYR A 21 3.02 3.90 -12.17
N ALA A 22 2.31 4.78 -11.44
CA ALA A 22 1.31 4.38 -10.45
C ALA A 22 0.12 5.36 -10.46
N PRO A 23 -0.74 5.32 -11.50
CA PRO A 23 -1.84 6.28 -11.64
C PRO A 23 -2.82 6.25 -10.45
N HIS A 24 -3.07 5.11 -9.82
CA HIS A 24 -3.90 5.04 -8.61
C HIS A 24 -3.34 5.85 -7.42
N PHE A 25 -2.05 6.17 -7.38
CA PHE A 25 -1.45 7.11 -6.43
C PHE A 25 -1.62 8.54 -6.93
N THR A 26 -1.09 8.81 -8.12
CA THR A 26 -1.07 10.13 -8.75
C THR A 26 -2.45 10.77 -8.86
N ASP A 27 -3.46 10.01 -9.27
CA ASP A 27 -4.80 10.55 -9.47
C ASP A 27 -5.49 10.86 -8.14
N LYS A 28 -5.21 10.09 -7.07
CA LYS A 28 -5.64 10.45 -5.72
C LYS A 28 -4.96 11.72 -5.22
N ALA A 29 -3.69 11.92 -5.53
CA ALA A 29 -2.96 13.14 -5.18
C ALA A 29 -3.56 14.37 -5.87
N ARG A 30 -3.87 14.26 -7.17
CA ARG A 30 -4.53 15.32 -7.95
C ARG A 30 -5.92 15.68 -7.41
N VAL A 31 -6.69 14.69 -6.96
CA VAL A 31 -7.96 14.95 -6.27
C VAL A 31 -7.74 15.69 -4.94
N ALA A 32 -6.73 15.31 -4.17
CA ALA A 32 -6.40 16.04 -2.94
C ALA A 32 -5.98 17.50 -3.22
N ASP A 33 -5.20 17.76 -4.27
CA ASP A 33 -4.85 19.11 -4.71
C ASP A 33 -6.08 19.93 -5.11
N HIS A 34 -7.04 19.30 -5.82
CA HIS A 34 -8.30 19.93 -6.12
C HIS A 34 -9.07 20.32 -4.85
N ILE A 35 -9.17 19.41 -3.86
CA ILE A 35 -9.84 19.66 -2.58
C ILE A 35 -9.17 20.82 -1.82
N ARG A 36 -7.83 20.90 -1.83
CA ARG A 36 -7.08 22.02 -1.20
C ARG A 36 -7.46 23.39 -1.75
N GLY A 37 -7.85 23.47 -3.03
CA GLY A 37 -8.28 24.70 -3.69
C GLY A 37 -9.72 25.13 -3.41
N LEU A 38 -10.52 24.28 -2.76
CA LEU A 38 -11.93 24.58 -2.46
C LEU A 38 -12.06 25.32 -1.12
N PRO A 39 -13.06 26.21 -0.97
CA PRO A 39 -13.34 26.90 0.29
C PRO A 39 -14.09 25.98 1.28
N ILE A 40 -13.50 24.82 1.59
CA ILE A 40 -14.06 23.81 2.49
C ILE A 40 -12.98 23.24 3.41
N SER A 41 -13.32 23.03 4.68
CA SER A 41 -12.43 22.34 5.63
C SER A 41 -12.17 20.91 5.19
N HIS A 42 -10.92 20.48 5.30
CA HIS A 42 -10.50 19.19 4.78
C HIS A 42 -9.31 18.62 5.55
N SER A 43 -9.19 17.30 5.53
CA SER A 43 -8.01 16.56 5.97
C SER A 43 -7.79 15.39 5.02
N PHE A 44 -6.55 14.93 4.95
CA PHE A 44 -6.17 13.79 4.13
C PHE A 44 -5.62 12.68 5.01
N VAL A 45 -6.01 11.45 4.71
CA VAL A 45 -5.36 10.25 5.24
C VAL A 45 -4.62 9.56 4.12
N MET A 46 -3.41 9.07 4.41
CA MET A 46 -2.64 8.24 3.50
C MET A 46 -2.45 6.88 4.17
N LEU A 47 -3.19 5.89 3.69
CA LEU A 47 -3.11 4.54 4.24
C LEU A 47 -1.85 3.84 3.71
N ALA A 48 -1.12 3.19 4.61
CA ALA A 48 0.02 2.34 4.26
C ALA A 48 -0.41 1.10 3.45
N PHE A 49 0.53 0.25 3.07
CA PHE A 49 0.19 -1.03 2.45
C PHE A 49 -0.70 -1.87 3.36
N PHE A 50 -1.71 -2.56 2.81
CA PHE A 50 -2.59 -3.39 3.63
C PHE A 50 -2.00 -4.77 3.85
N TYR A 51 -2.05 -5.27 5.09
CA TYR A 51 -1.75 -6.68 5.35
C TYR A 51 -2.70 -7.60 4.57
N THR A 52 -3.96 -7.18 4.38
CA THR A 52 -4.98 -7.97 3.66
C THR A 52 -4.68 -8.13 2.17
N ASN A 53 -3.85 -7.28 1.56
CA ASN A 53 -3.43 -7.44 0.16
C ASN A 53 -2.74 -8.80 -0.06
N LEU A 54 -2.02 -9.30 0.95
CA LEU A 54 -1.32 -10.58 0.90
C LEU A 54 -2.26 -11.80 0.94
N LEU A 55 -3.55 -11.59 1.19
CA LEU A 55 -4.56 -12.64 1.20
C LEU A 55 -5.58 -12.46 0.06
N GLU A 56 -5.86 -11.21 -0.32
CA GLU A 56 -6.87 -10.87 -1.32
C GLU A 56 -6.30 -10.85 -2.75
N TYR A 57 -5.14 -10.23 -2.96
CA TYR A 57 -4.55 -10.02 -4.29
C TYR A 57 -3.32 -10.89 -4.55
N TYR A 58 -2.60 -11.27 -3.49
CA TYR A 58 -1.42 -12.11 -3.55
C TYR A 58 -1.61 -13.40 -2.75
N PRO A 59 -2.69 -14.17 -2.99
CA PRO A 59 -3.06 -15.28 -2.13
C PRO A 59 -1.93 -16.31 -1.99
N PRO A 60 -1.64 -16.79 -0.77
CA PRO A 60 -0.67 -17.84 -0.54
C PRO A 60 -1.10 -19.15 -1.19
N ARG A 61 -0.13 -20.01 -1.54
CA ARG A 61 -0.41 -21.33 -2.10
C ARG A 61 0.44 -22.42 -1.45
N MET A 62 -0.13 -23.60 -1.26
CA MET A 62 0.61 -24.75 -0.77
C MET A 62 1.45 -25.37 -1.89
N GLU A 63 2.70 -25.72 -1.59
CA GLU A 63 3.57 -26.56 -2.40
C GLU A 63 4.14 -27.66 -1.49
N GLY A 64 3.56 -28.87 -1.58
CA GLY A 64 3.83 -29.93 -0.61
C GLY A 64 3.37 -29.54 0.79
N ASP A 65 4.31 -29.50 1.74
CA ASP A 65 4.07 -29.11 3.14
C ASP A 65 4.48 -27.67 3.46
N THR A 66 4.86 -26.88 2.45
CA THR A 66 5.27 -25.49 2.60
C THR A 66 4.24 -24.54 1.99
N LEU A 67 3.83 -23.53 2.74
CA LEU A 67 3.03 -22.41 2.27
C LEU A 67 3.92 -21.37 1.59
N LEU A 68 3.77 -21.20 0.29
CA LEU A 68 4.45 -20.15 -0.45
C LEU A 68 3.69 -18.83 -0.30
N LEU A 69 4.42 -17.78 0.03
CA LEU A 69 3.92 -16.41 0.22
C LEU A 69 4.51 -15.50 -0.86
N PRO A 70 3.85 -15.35 -2.03
CA PRO A 70 4.23 -14.36 -3.01
C PRO A 70 4.01 -12.96 -2.45
N ILE A 71 5.05 -12.13 -2.36
CA ILE A 71 4.95 -10.78 -1.81
C ILE A 71 5.49 -9.79 -2.85
N TYR A 72 4.76 -8.69 -3.06
CA TYR A 72 5.03 -7.67 -4.06
C TYR A 72 6.11 -6.66 -3.65
N LEU A 73 6.85 -6.93 -2.57
CA LEU A 73 7.99 -6.12 -2.13
C LEU A 73 9.25 -7.00 -2.04
N PRO A 74 10.46 -6.43 -2.23
CA PRO A 74 11.71 -7.15 -2.01
C PRO A 74 11.83 -7.69 -0.58
N GLU A 75 12.43 -8.88 -0.44
CA GLU A 75 12.43 -9.68 0.80
C GLU A 75 12.88 -8.91 2.05
N ASP A 76 13.93 -8.09 1.92
CA ASP A 76 14.55 -7.33 3.01
C ASP A 76 14.13 -5.86 3.06
N PHE A 77 13.26 -5.41 2.15
CA PHE A 77 12.80 -4.02 2.12
C PHE A 77 11.72 -3.79 3.18
N ARG A 78 12.00 -2.92 4.16
CA ARG A 78 11.03 -2.55 5.19
C ARG A 78 10.11 -1.45 4.69
N ALA A 79 8.81 -1.72 4.65
CA ALA A 79 7.78 -0.80 4.19
C ALA A 79 6.72 -0.58 5.26
N PRO A 80 5.99 0.56 5.26
CA PRO A 80 4.88 0.76 6.18
C PRO A 80 3.70 -0.12 5.77
N PHE A 81 3.08 -0.77 6.76
CA PHE A 81 1.85 -1.54 6.61
C PHE A 81 0.80 -1.09 7.63
N VAL A 82 -0.46 -1.34 7.31
CA VAL A 82 -1.62 -1.04 8.16
C VAL A 82 -2.68 -2.12 8.00
N ASP A 83 -3.40 -2.41 9.08
CA ASP A 83 -4.63 -3.19 9.00
C ASP A 83 -5.80 -2.24 8.66
N PRO A 84 -6.34 -2.28 7.43
CA PRO A 84 -7.41 -1.39 7.03
C PRO A 84 -8.70 -1.58 7.84
N LEU A 85 -8.92 -2.78 8.38
CA LEU A 85 -10.15 -3.15 9.08
C LEU A 85 -10.22 -2.60 10.50
N THR A 86 -9.07 -2.35 11.12
CA THR A 86 -8.99 -1.90 12.52
C THR A 86 -8.43 -0.50 12.69
N ALA A 87 -7.58 0.00 11.77
CA ALA A 87 -6.94 1.30 11.91
C ALA A 87 -7.71 2.46 11.25
N THR A 88 -8.32 2.21 10.08
CA THR A 88 -8.92 3.29 9.25
C THR A 88 -10.07 4.00 9.98
N GLY A 89 -11.00 3.24 10.55
CA GLY A 89 -12.18 3.78 11.24
C GLY A 89 -11.80 4.70 12.41
N PRO A 90 -10.98 4.23 13.37
CA PRO A 90 -10.52 5.06 14.49
C PRO A 90 -9.75 6.32 14.06
N ALA A 91 -8.88 6.23 13.05
CA ALA A 91 -8.13 7.38 12.55
C ALA A 91 -9.06 8.46 11.97
N VAL A 92 -10.06 8.06 11.18
CA VAL A 92 -11.06 8.97 10.62
C VAL A 92 -11.96 9.55 11.71
N LEU A 93 -12.34 8.75 12.70
CA LEU A 93 -13.14 9.21 13.85
C LEU A 93 -12.41 10.30 14.66
N GLU A 94 -11.12 10.12 14.91
CA GLU A 94 -10.30 11.13 15.62
C GLU A 94 -10.25 12.46 14.86
N ILE A 95 -10.13 12.41 13.53
CA ILE A 95 -10.14 13.61 12.68
C ILE A 95 -11.48 14.34 12.80
N PHE A 96 -12.60 13.62 12.72
CA PHE A 96 -13.93 14.23 12.84
C PHE A 96 -14.26 14.71 14.25
N SER A 97 -13.66 14.10 15.28
CA SER A 97 -13.84 14.52 16.67
C SER A 97 -13.03 15.78 16.99
N ASN A 98 -11.95 16.03 16.26
CA ASN A 98 -11.03 17.16 16.47
C ASN A 98 -10.70 17.90 15.16
N PRO A 99 -11.69 18.39 14.39
CA PRO A 99 -11.48 18.85 13.02
C PRO A 99 -10.53 20.05 12.93
N GLU A 100 -10.54 20.97 13.90
CA GLU A 100 -9.62 22.12 13.94
C GLU A 100 -8.15 21.68 14.07
N ARG A 101 -7.88 20.60 14.81
CA ARG A 101 -6.53 20.06 15.00
C ARG A 101 -5.96 19.48 13.70
N TYR A 102 -6.82 18.99 12.82
CA TYR A 102 -6.44 18.22 11.64
C TYR A 102 -6.76 18.91 10.32
N ASN A 103 -7.41 20.08 10.34
CA ASN A 103 -7.72 20.84 9.15
C ASN A 103 -6.44 21.18 8.36
N GLY A 104 -6.48 20.94 7.05
CA GLY A 104 -5.37 21.11 6.11
C GLY A 104 -4.26 20.05 6.22
N LYS A 105 -4.33 19.10 7.16
CA LYS A 105 -3.26 18.11 7.36
C LYS A 105 -3.40 16.89 6.46
N THR A 106 -2.26 16.32 6.10
CA THR A 106 -2.12 14.99 5.49
C THR A 106 -1.49 14.07 6.53
N LEU A 107 -2.12 12.94 6.82
CA LEU A 107 -1.75 12.06 7.93
C LEU A 107 -1.51 10.65 7.40
N PRO A 108 -0.28 10.11 7.47
CA PRO A 108 -0.04 8.71 7.21
C PRO A 108 -0.65 7.86 8.33
N VAL A 109 -1.32 6.77 7.97
CA VAL A 109 -1.85 5.78 8.91
C VAL A 109 -1.02 4.51 8.74
N VAL A 110 -0.21 4.22 9.75
CA VAL A 110 0.78 3.13 9.76
C VAL A 110 0.59 2.33 11.02
N GLY A 111 0.49 1.01 10.87
CA GLY A 111 0.52 0.05 11.98
C GLY A 111 1.95 -0.32 12.33
N ASP A 112 2.75 -0.71 11.34
CA ASP A 112 4.14 -1.10 11.52
C ASP A 112 4.98 -0.81 10.27
N ILE A 113 6.31 -0.87 10.39
CA ILE A 113 7.27 -0.80 9.31
C ILE A 113 8.09 -2.10 9.31
N ILE A 114 7.76 -3.03 8.42
CA ILE A 114 8.34 -4.37 8.41
C ILE A 114 8.64 -4.85 6.99
N SER A 115 9.58 -5.78 6.89
CA SER A 115 9.97 -6.45 5.65
C SER A 115 9.15 -7.72 5.40
N PRO A 116 9.07 -8.18 4.14
CA PRO A 116 8.52 -9.50 3.83
C PRO A 116 9.19 -10.63 4.62
N ARG A 117 10.50 -10.58 4.87
CA ARG A 117 11.20 -11.55 5.73
C ARG A 117 10.58 -11.61 7.13
N GLU A 118 10.48 -10.45 7.79
CA GLU A 118 9.90 -10.34 9.14
C GLU A 118 8.44 -10.82 9.18
N MET A 119 7.67 -10.56 8.11
CA MET A 119 6.29 -11.08 7.98
C MET A 119 6.25 -12.60 7.92
N VAL A 120 7.08 -13.22 7.06
CA VAL A 120 7.11 -14.68 6.92
C VAL A 120 7.60 -15.34 8.21
N GLU A 121 8.62 -14.78 8.86
CA GLU A 121 9.12 -15.25 10.15
C GLU A 121 8.04 -15.19 11.23
N THR A 122 7.38 -14.04 11.39
CA THR A 122 6.28 -13.87 12.35
C THR A 122 5.12 -14.83 12.04
N PHE A 123 4.76 -15.02 10.77
CA PHE A 123 3.72 -15.97 10.37
C PHE A 123 4.07 -17.40 10.79
N ARG A 124 5.32 -17.83 10.58
CA ARG A 124 5.80 -19.16 10.99
C ARG A 124 5.77 -19.33 12.50
N GLU A 125 6.20 -18.31 13.24
CA GLU A 125 6.21 -18.33 14.70
C GLU A 125 4.80 -18.46 15.29
N VAL A 126 3.84 -17.68 14.77
CA VAL A 126 2.47 -17.66 15.29
C VAL A 126 1.67 -18.89 14.86
N THR A 127 1.86 -19.39 13.64
CA THR A 127 1.04 -20.48 13.07
C THR A 127 1.65 -21.86 13.23
N GLY A 128 2.98 -21.95 13.39
CA GLY A 128 3.73 -23.21 13.33
C GLY A 128 3.82 -23.83 11.93
N LEU A 129 3.31 -23.16 10.89
CA LEU A 129 3.36 -23.65 9.52
C LEU A 129 4.74 -23.39 8.90
N LYS A 130 5.17 -24.29 7.99
CA LYS A 130 6.27 -23.99 7.09
C LYS A 130 5.78 -22.95 6.08
N ALA A 131 6.46 -21.81 6.02
CA ALA A 131 6.16 -20.78 5.05
C ALA A 131 7.43 -20.20 4.46
N GLU A 132 7.37 -19.82 3.18
CA GLU A 132 8.51 -19.27 2.46
C GLU A 132 8.10 -18.07 1.61
N TYR A 133 8.92 -17.03 1.68
CA TYR A 133 8.83 -15.89 0.78
C TYR A 133 8.99 -16.33 -0.68
N ARG A 134 8.20 -15.72 -1.56
CA ARG A 134 8.36 -15.78 -3.01
C ARG A 134 8.25 -14.39 -3.61
N ASN A 135 9.06 -14.14 -4.62
CA ASN A 135 9.06 -12.89 -5.35
C ASN A 135 7.76 -12.74 -6.16
N ALA A 136 7.00 -11.68 -5.89
CA ALA A 136 5.96 -11.16 -6.79
C ALA A 136 6.15 -9.65 -7.07
N PHE A 137 7.36 -9.13 -6.85
CA PHE A 137 7.74 -7.73 -7.02
C PHE A 137 8.42 -7.45 -8.37
N THR A 138 8.85 -8.49 -9.09
CA THR A 138 9.27 -8.40 -10.50
C THR A 138 8.20 -8.94 -11.43
N ARG A 139 8.22 -8.53 -12.70
CA ARG A 139 7.25 -9.02 -13.71
C ARG A 139 7.22 -10.55 -13.79
N ASP A 140 8.38 -11.17 -13.88
CA ASP A 140 8.48 -12.63 -14.01
C ASP A 140 8.00 -13.34 -12.74
N GLY A 141 8.35 -12.83 -11.55
CA GLY A 141 7.86 -13.37 -10.28
C GLY A 141 6.35 -13.23 -10.14
N LEU A 142 5.82 -12.04 -10.44
CA LEU A 142 4.39 -11.75 -10.43
C LEU A 142 3.63 -12.71 -11.36
N LEU A 143 4.05 -12.84 -12.62
CA LEU A 143 3.35 -13.65 -13.62
C LEU A 143 3.59 -15.16 -13.46
N GLN A 144 4.66 -15.57 -12.78
CA GLN A 144 4.85 -16.96 -12.39
C GLN A 144 3.81 -17.41 -11.36
N HIS A 145 3.46 -16.52 -10.43
CA HIS A 145 2.52 -16.82 -9.35
C HIS A 145 1.07 -16.47 -9.70
N PHE A 146 0.86 -15.43 -10.52
CA PHE A 146 -0.45 -14.89 -10.89
C PHE A 146 -0.50 -14.62 -12.42
N PRO A 147 -0.46 -15.66 -13.26
CA PRO A 147 -0.44 -15.52 -14.72
C PRO A 147 -1.66 -14.75 -15.26
N GLU A 148 -2.79 -14.81 -14.56
CA GLU A 148 -4.03 -14.09 -14.89
C GLU A 148 -3.85 -12.55 -14.92
N PHE A 149 -2.92 -12.01 -14.14
CA PHE A 149 -2.63 -10.57 -14.19
C PHE A 149 -2.07 -10.14 -15.55
N GLY A 150 -1.39 -11.07 -16.26
CA GLY A 150 -0.86 -10.84 -17.60
C GLY A 150 -1.92 -10.55 -18.65
N ALA A 151 -3.21 -10.80 -18.37
CA ALA A 151 -4.31 -10.40 -19.24
C ALA A 151 -4.53 -8.87 -19.25
N ASN A 152 -4.00 -8.15 -18.27
CA ASN A 152 -4.11 -6.70 -18.13
C ASN A 152 -2.73 -6.07 -17.93
N GLU A 153 -2.07 -5.69 -19.02
CA GLU A 153 -0.72 -5.11 -18.95
C GLU A 153 -0.70 -3.75 -18.22
N PHE A 154 -1.81 -2.99 -18.21
CA PHE A 154 -1.89 -1.75 -17.43
C PHE A 154 -1.83 -2.03 -15.92
N LEU A 155 -2.55 -3.06 -15.46
CA LEU A 155 -2.49 -3.51 -14.07
C LEU A 155 -1.07 -3.97 -13.70
N VAL A 156 -0.44 -4.81 -14.52
CA VAL A 156 0.93 -5.28 -14.28
C VAL A 156 1.90 -4.10 -14.20
N ARG A 157 1.84 -3.18 -15.16
CA ARG A 157 2.70 -1.99 -15.18
C ARG A 157 2.49 -1.11 -13.95
N GLU A 158 1.24 -0.94 -13.52
CA GLU A 158 0.89 -0.15 -12.34
C GLU A 158 1.36 -0.77 -11.03
N LEU A 159 1.19 -2.08 -10.85
CA LEU A 159 1.69 -2.80 -9.68
C LEU A 159 3.21 -2.71 -9.58
N LEU A 160 3.92 -2.98 -10.68
CA LEU A 160 5.37 -2.89 -10.71
C LEU A 160 5.86 -1.46 -10.51
N GLY A 161 5.23 -0.48 -11.16
CA GLY A 161 5.61 0.93 -11.02
C GLY A 161 5.39 1.48 -9.61
N MET A 162 4.35 1.03 -8.90
CA MET A 162 4.13 1.34 -7.48
C MET A 162 5.25 0.77 -6.60
N VAL A 163 5.64 -0.49 -6.83
CA VAL A 163 6.71 -1.15 -6.07
C VAL A 163 8.05 -0.48 -6.31
N GLU A 164 8.39 -0.22 -7.58
CA GLU A 164 9.59 0.50 -7.96
C GLU A 164 9.65 1.90 -7.32
N TYR A 165 8.52 2.61 -7.32
CA TYR A 165 8.41 3.90 -6.64
C TYR A 165 8.69 3.76 -5.14
N ALA A 166 8.00 2.84 -4.46
CA ALA A 166 8.12 2.66 -3.02
C ALA A 166 9.55 2.30 -2.59
N VAL A 167 10.24 1.46 -3.37
CA VAL A 167 11.61 1.02 -3.08
C VAL A 167 12.63 2.13 -3.32
N GLU A 168 12.45 2.93 -4.38
CA GLU A 168 13.42 3.98 -4.76
C GLU A 168 13.22 5.29 -4.01
N TYR A 169 11.98 5.66 -3.71
CA TYR A 169 11.63 6.96 -3.13
C TYR A 169 11.06 6.90 -1.72
N GLY A 170 10.82 5.70 -1.16
CA GLY A 170 10.01 5.54 0.04
C GLY A 170 8.51 5.56 -0.25
N TYR A 171 7.68 5.39 0.79
CA TYR A 171 6.22 5.28 0.64
C TYR A 171 5.44 6.52 1.15
N PHE A 172 6.09 7.40 1.93
CA PHE A 172 5.52 8.66 2.43
C PHE A 172 6.54 9.82 2.36
N GLY A 173 7.53 9.73 1.46
CA GLY A 173 8.74 10.55 1.44
C GLY A 173 9.82 10.01 2.36
#